data_AF-A0A396HGF8-F1
#
_entry.id   AF-A0A396HGF8-F1
#
_cell.length_a   1.000
_cell.length_b   1.000
_cell.length_c   1.000
_cell.angle_alpha   90.00
_cell.angle_beta   90.00
_cell.angle_gamma   90.00
#
_symmetry.space_group_name_H-M   'P 1'
#
loop_
_entity.id
_entity.type
_entity.pdbx_description
1 polymer ?
#
loop_
_entity_poly.entity_id
_entity_poly.type
_entity_poly.pdbx_seq_one_letter_code
_entity_poly.pdbx_strand_id
1 'polypeptide(L)'
;MYNKSKWSHTTFEHPARFETLAMEPEKKEEIINDLVKFKKGKEYYAKVGKAWKRGYLVYGPPGTGKSTMISAIANFMNYDVYDLQLTIVKDNYELKRLLIETSSKSIIVIDDIDCSLDFTGQRMKKKEKGHNDEEKDILFKKSEEDEDKDEEEEINKRKDHNFTTNFVDKLDPALIRRGRMDMHIEMSYCSYQVFKMLAKNYLDVESHDDLFPIIEKLLGETNMTPADVAENLMPKTIIEDVETCVKNLIQSLEISKKKEKEDAKKKTEKAQLKADKDKQQLAQEDEKVEEATEIFEEKVEEASEKYEEDFLII
;
A
#
# COMPACT_ATOMS: atom_id res chain seq x y z
N MET A 1 34.35 23.06 4.73
CA MET A 1 33.95 22.61 3.37
C MET A 1 32.47 22.92 3.19
N TYR A 2 32.01 23.30 2.00
CA TYR A 2 30.58 23.56 1.77
C TYR A 2 29.77 22.27 1.93
N ASN A 3 28.95 22.21 2.99
CA ASN A 3 28.04 21.07 3.21
C ASN A 3 26.85 21.24 2.25
N LYS A 4 27.03 20.74 1.01
CA LYS A 4 26.00 20.83 -0.02
C LYS A 4 24.80 19.97 0.43
N SER A 5 23.63 20.59 0.59
CA SER A 5 22.37 19.89 0.85
C SER A 5 22.22 18.74 -0.14
N LYS A 6 21.78 17.56 0.33
CA LYS A 6 21.44 16.46 -0.58
C LYS A 6 20.10 16.68 -1.28
N TRP A 7 19.26 17.53 -0.70
CA TRP A 7 18.02 17.96 -1.33
C TRP A 7 18.29 18.92 -2.49
N SER A 8 17.84 18.55 -3.68
CA SER A 8 17.52 19.50 -4.73
C SER A 8 16.17 20.15 -4.44
N HIS A 9 16.02 21.42 -4.81
CA HIS A 9 14.79 22.17 -4.60
C HIS A 9 14.22 22.63 -5.94
N THR A 10 12.91 22.55 -6.07
CA THR A 10 12.11 23.15 -7.14
C THR A 10 10.93 23.88 -6.52
N THR A 11 10.38 24.89 -7.17
CA THR A 11 9.16 25.54 -6.70
C THR A 11 8.01 24.54 -6.74
N PHE A 12 7.29 24.39 -5.63
CA PHE A 12 6.11 23.53 -5.57
C PHE A 12 4.88 24.29 -6.09
N GLU A 13 4.59 24.14 -7.38
CA GLU A 13 3.46 24.79 -8.06
C GLU A 13 2.43 23.76 -8.52
N HIS A 14 1.71 23.13 -7.57
CA HIS A 14 0.63 22.20 -7.90
C HIS A 14 -0.75 22.87 -7.71
N PRO A 15 -1.66 22.85 -8.69
CA PRO A 15 -2.98 23.50 -8.59
C PRO A 15 -4.02 22.74 -7.72
N ALA A 16 -3.62 21.67 -7.02
CA ALA A 16 -4.55 20.80 -6.32
C ALA A 16 -5.03 21.44 -5.01
N ARG A 17 -6.34 21.42 -4.77
CA ARG A 17 -6.94 21.87 -3.51
C ARG A 17 -8.02 20.90 -3.08
N PHE A 18 -8.45 20.96 -1.83
CA PHE A 18 -9.52 20.08 -1.34
C PHE A 18 -10.84 20.32 -2.08
N GLU A 19 -11.11 21.54 -2.54
CA GLU A 19 -12.31 21.88 -3.31
C GLU A 19 -12.33 21.13 -4.66
N THR A 20 -11.19 21.09 -5.37
CA THR A 20 -11.06 20.45 -6.69
C THR A 20 -10.74 18.94 -6.61
N LEU A 21 -10.35 18.43 -5.45
CA LEU A 21 -10.09 17.00 -5.27
C LEU A 21 -11.38 16.17 -5.36
N ALA A 22 -11.41 15.22 -6.30
CA ALA A 22 -12.51 14.28 -6.47
C ALA A 22 -12.47 13.17 -5.39
N MET A 23 -13.17 13.41 -4.28
CA MET A 23 -13.25 12.54 -3.10
C MET A 23 -14.57 12.78 -2.37
N GLU A 24 -15.19 11.71 -1.82
CA GLU A 24 -16.40 11.79 -1.01
C GLU A 24 -16.39 12.95 0.00
N PRO A 25 -17.45 13.79 0.07
CA PRO A 25 -17.47 14.97 0.94
C PRO A 25 -17.21 14.67 2.42
N GLU A 26 -17.76 13.57 2.94
CA GLU A 26 -17.59 13.17 4.35
C GLU A 26 -16.14 12.79 4.66
N LYS A 27 -15.51 11.93 3.84
CA LYS A 27 -14.09 11.58 3.95
C LYS A 27 -13.20 12.83 3.82
N LYS A 28 -13.55 13.74 2.91
CA LYS A 28 -12.84 15.01 2.69
C LYS A 28 -12.88 15.90 3.94
N GLU A 29 -14.05 16.07 4.54
CA GLU A 29 -14.22 16.85 5.77
C GLU A 29 -13.51 16.21 6.97
N GLU A 30 -13.55 14.88 7.12
CA GLU A 30 -12.82 14.15 8.17
C GLU A 30 -11.31 14.47 8.14
N ILE A 31 -10.71 14.43 6.94
CA ILE A 31 -9.27 14.67 6.76
C ILE A 31 -8.91 16.15 6.99
N ILE A 32 -9.74 17.08 6.52
CA ILE A 32 -9.56 18.52 6.80
C ILE A 32 -9.63 18.78 8.32
N ASN A 33 -10.57 18.16 9.03
CA ASN A 33 -10.72 18.29 10.47
C ASN A 33 -9.51 17.71 11.23
N ASP A 34 -8.95 16.57 10.80
CA ASP A 34 -7.70 16.03 11.36
C ASP A 34 -6.51 16.97 11.16
N LEU A 35 -6.35 17.50 9.95
CA LEU A 35 -5.30 18.47 9.61
C LEU A 35 -5.41 19.76 10.43
N VAL A 36 -6.61 20.32 10.59
CA VAL A 36 -6.86 21.51 11.42
C VAL A 36 -6.56 21.22 12.89
N LYS A 37 -6.96 20.04 13.39
CA LYS A 37 -6.68 19.59 14.76
C LYS A 37 -5.18 19.41 15.00
N PHE A 38 -4.45 18.83 14.05
CA PHE A 38 -2.99 18.72 14.11
C PHE A 38 -2.32 20.09 14.09
N LYS A 39 -2.71 20.97 13.16
CA LYS A 39 -2.19 22.34 13.00
C LYS A 39 -2.36 23.21 14.25
N LYS A 40 -3.44 23.00 15.01
CA LYS A 40 -3.73 23.66 16.31
C LYS A 40 -3.26 22.85 17.53
N GLY A 41 -2.52 21.75 17.31
CA GLY A 41 -2.21 20.76 18.34
C GLY A 41 -0.90 20.99 19.11
N LYS A 42 -0.06 21.96 18.73
CA LYS A 42 1.33 22.07 19.21
C LYS A 42 1.44 22.07 20.74
N GLU A 43 0.66 22.92 21.40
CA GLU A 43 0.65 23.07 22.86
C GLU A 43 0.10 21.82 23.55
N TYR A 44 -0.89 21.13 22.95
CA TYR A 44 -1.42 19.88 23.46
C TYR A 44 -0.38 18.76 23.42
N TYR A 45 0.31 18.61 22.29
CA TYR A 45 1.38 17.61 22.13
C TYR A 45 2.52 17.83 23.11
N ALA A 46 2.99 19.08 23.25
CA ALA A 46 3.99 19.47 24.24
C ALA A 46 3.54 19.16 25.68
N LYS A 47 2.30 19.53 26.04
CA LYS A 47 1.71 19.26 27.37
C LYS A 47 1.67 17.78 27.73
N VAL A 48 1.47 16.88 26.76
CA VAL A 48 1.43 15.43 26.99
C VAL A 48 2.76 14.73 26.72
N GLY A 49 3.86 15.49 26.54
CA GLY A 49 5.21 14.94 26.34
C GLY A 49 5.37 14.15 25.02
N LYS A 50 4.59 14.46 23.99
CA LYS A 50 4.64 13.79 22.68
C LYS A 50 5.24 14.68 21.62
N ALA A 51 6.11 14.11 20.77
CA ALA A 51 6.62 14.78 19.57
C ALA A 51 5.46 15.23 18.67
N TRP A 52 5.45 16.50 18.25
CA TRP A 52 4.38 17.09 17.44
C TRP A 52 4.52 16.67 15.96
N LYS A 53 4.08 15.46 15.69
CA LYS A 53 4.05 14.83 14.36
C LYS A 53 2.72 14.14 14.09
N ARG A 54 2.43 13.91 12.81
CA ARG A 54 1.26 13.16 12.33
C ARG A 54 1.67 12.24 11.19
N GLY A 55 1.24 10.98 11.25
CA GLY A 55 1.41 10.03 10.15
C GLY A 55 0.13 9.84 9.36
N TYR A 56 0.19 9.96 8.04
CA TYR A 56 -0.90 9.62 7.12
C TYR A 56 -0.49 8.47 6.20
N LEU A 57 -1.41 7.53 6.00
CA LEU A 57 -1.27 6.40 5.11
C LEU A 57 -2.27 6.59 3.97
N VAL A 58 -1.82 7.00 2.79
CA VAL A 58 -2.67 7.27 1.62
C VAL A 58 -2.56 6.10 0.67
N TYR A 59 -3.64 5.35 0.45
CA TYR A 59 -3.59 4.07 -0.27
C TYR A 59 -4.79 3.85 -1.17
N GLY A 60 -4.67 2.88 -2.08
CA GLY A 60 -5.68 2.54 -3.08
C GLY A 60 -5.07 2.30 -4.46
N PRO A 61 -5.90 1.96 -5.47
CA PRO A 61 -5.45 1.65 -6.82
C PRO A 61 -4.58 2.76 -7.49
N PRO A 62 -3.81 2.45 -8.55
CA PRO A 62 -3.28 3.49 -9.43
C PRO A 62 -4.43 4.32 -10.03
N GLY A 63 -4.18 5.59 -10.37
CA GLY A 63 -5.21 6.47 -10.96
C GLY A 63 -6.24 7.06 -9.99
N THR A 64 -6.19 6.76 -8.69
CA THR A 64 -7.14 7.31 -7.70
C THR A 64 -6.72 8.63 -7.03
N GLY A 65 -5.66 9.27 -7.53
CA GLY A 65 -5.28 10.63 -7.11
C GLY A 65 -4.48 10.72 -5.79
N LYS A 66 -3.77 9.67 -5.36
CA LYS A 66 -2.93 9.66 -4.15
C LYS A 66 -1.93 10.84 -4.10
N SER A 67 -1.16 11.07 -5.16
CA SER A 67 -0.22 12.19 -5.25
C SER A 67 -0.93 13.55 -5.28
N THR A 68 -2.08 13.64 -5.95
CA THR A 68 -2.95 14.83 -5.95
C THR A 68 -3.47 15.16 -4.55
N MET A 69 -3.79 14.14 -3.75
CA MET A 69 -4.21 14.27 -2.35
C MET A 69 -3.07 14.83 -1.49
N ILE A 70 -1.85 14.30 -1.60
CA ILE A 70 -0.66 14.88 -0.93
C ILE A 70 -0.48 16.35 -1.30
N SER A 71 -0.60 16.70 -2.58
CA SER A 71 -0.51 18.08 -3.05
C SER A 71 -1.59 18.99 -2.48
N ALA A 72 -2.83 18.51 -2.35
CA ALA A 72 -3.92 19.24 -1.71
C ALA A 72 -3.65 19.46 -0.20
N ILE A 73 -3.10 18.46 0.51
CA ILE A 73 -2.68 18.58 1.91
C ILE A 73 -1.55 19.63 2.04
N ALA A 74 -0.53 19.57 1.17
CA ALA A 74 0.60 20.50 1.16
C ALA A 74 0.13 21.95 1.01
N ASN A 75 -0.73 22.21 0.02
CA ASN A 75 -1.32 23.53 -0.24
C ASN A 75 -2.21 24.02 0.92
N PHE A 76 -3.05 23.15 1.50
CA PHE A 76 -3.90 23.50 2.64
C PHE A 76 -3.10 23.83 3.91
N MET A 77 -2.02 23.08 4.13
CA MET A 77 -1.14 23.29 5.27
C MET A 77 -0.17 24.48 5.06
N ASN A 78 0.13 24.82 3.81
CA ASN A 78 1.22 25.69 3.36
C ASN A 78 2.58 25.12 3.81
N TYR A 79 2.84 23.88 3.45
CA TYR A 79 4.01 23.08 3.82
C TYR A 79 4.82 22.69 2.57
N ASP A 80 6.14 22.60 2.73
CA ASP A 80 7.06 22.09 1.72
C ASP A 80 6.85 20.58 1.52
N VAL A 81 7.05 20.06 0.31
CA VAL A 81 6.97 18.62 0.00
C VAL A 81 8.37 18.08 -0.26
N TYR A 82 8.74 17.02 0.47
CA TYR A 82 9.99 16.30 0.35
C TYR A 82 9.71 14.87 -0.13
N ASP A 83 10.06 14.57 -1.38
CA ASP A 83 9.94 13.22 -1.95
C ASP A 83 11.18 12.37 -1.61
N LEU A 84 10.97 11.28 -0.86
CA LEU A 84 12.01 10.42 -0.33
C LEU A 84 11.87 8.98 -0.83
N GLN A 85 12.62 8.66 -1.89
CA GLN A 85 12.72 7.30 -2.43
C GLN A 85 13.71 6.47 -1.61
N LEU A 86 13.20 5.58 -0.75
CA LEU A 86 14.03 4.76 0.15
C LEU A 86 15.02 3.85 -0.59
N THR A 87 14.72 3.46 -1.84
CA THR A 87 15.56 2.61 -2.69
C THR A 87 16.92 3.23 -3.05
N ILE A 88 17.04 4.56 -2.98
CA ILE A 88 18.27 5.30 -3.29
C ILE A 88 19.11 5.57 -2.02
N VAL A 89 18.50 5.49 -0.84
CA VAL A 89 19.14 5.74 0.45
C VAL A 89 20.00 4.54 0.86
N LYS A 90 21.29 4.75 1.06
CA LYS A 90 22.27 3.67 1.26
C LYS A 90 22.20 3.04 2.64
N ASP A 91 21.96 3.85 3.66
CA ASP A 91 21.99 3.43 5.06
C ASP A 91 21.12 4.33 5.97
N ASN A 92 20.95 3.88 7.21
CA ASN A 92 20.14 4.60 8.22
C ASN A 92 20.75 5.94 8.65
N TYR A 93 22.06 6.17 8.43
CA TYR A 93 22.71 7.44 8.75
C TYR A 93 22.40 8.49 7.69
N GLU A 94 22.44 8.12 6.41
CA GLU A 94 21.95 8.93 5.30
C GLU A 94 20.45 9.26 5.46
N LEU A 95 19.63 8.26 5.83
CA LEU A 95 18.20 8.48 6.13
C LEU A 95 18.01 9.51 7.25
N LYS A 96 18.64 9.31 8.41
CA LYS A 96 18.58 10.26 9.54
C LYS A 96 19.00 11.66 9.10
N ARG A 97 20.10 11.78 8.37
CA ARG A 97 20.63 13.06 7.89
C ARG A 97 19.63 13.76 6.96
N LEU A 98 19.04 13.05 6.00
CA LEU A 98 18.03 13.60 5.09
C LEU A 98 16.81 14.12 5.86
N LEU A 99 16.32 13.37 6.85
CA LEU A 99 15.22 13.79 7.73
C LEU A 99 15.59 15.02 8.57
N ILE A 100 16.84 15.13 9.04
CA ILE A 100 17.34 16.30 9.77
C ILE A 100 17.48 17.53 8.85
N GLU A 101 17.80 17.36 7.56
CA GLU A 101 17.91 18.46 6.59
C GLU A 101 16.54 19.04 6.14
N THR A 102 15.40 18.50 6.59
CA THR A 102 14.05 18.99 6.25
C THR A 102 13.63 20.25 7.05
N SER A 103 12.71 21.04 6.48
CA SER A 103 12.08 22.20 7.13
C SER A 103 11.07 21.78 8.21
N SER A 104 10.75 22.68 9.14
CA SER A 104 9.75 22.43 10.20
C SER A 104 8.29 22.57 9.73
N LYS A 105 8.04 22.86 8.46
CA LYS A 105 6.70 22.83 7.84
C LYS A 105 6.78 21.96 6.60
N SER A 106 7.07 20.68 6.81
CA SER A 106 7.32 19.73 5.74
C SER A 106 6.34 18.55 5.77
N ILE A 107 6.03 18.07 4.57
CA ILE A 107 5.43 16.76 4.31
C ILE A 107 6.51 15.89 3.69
N ILE A 108 6.86 14.80 4.36
CA ILE A 108 7.82 13.81 3.88
C ILE A 108 7.02 12.69 3.23
N VAL A 109 7.06 12.64 1.90
CA VAL A 109 6.48 11.59 1.08
C VAL A 109 7.48 10.46 0.99
N ILE A 110 7.04 9.26 1.34
CA ILE A 110 7.85 8.06 1.21
C ILE A 110 7.14 7.14 0.21
N ASP A 111 7.65 7.13 -1.01
CA ASP A 111 7.14 6.27 -2.09
C ASP A 111 7.85 4.90 -2.11
N ASP A 112 7.21 3.92 -2.75
CA ASP A 112 7.78 2.58 -3.03
C ASP A 112 8.37 1.80 -1.82
N ILE A 113 7.80 1.95 -0.62
CA ILE A 113 8.18 1.12 0.56
C ILE A 113 7.96 -0.39 0.28
N ASP A 114 7.06 -0.72 -0.65
CA ASP A 114 6.68 -2.06 -1.10
C ASP A 114 7.82 -2.93 -1.70
N CYS A 115 9.01 -2.35 -1.95
CA CYS A 115 10.14 -3.03 -2.58
C CYS A 115 11.30 -3.38 -1.62
N SER A 116 11.24 -3.00 -0.34
CA SER A 116 12.38 -3.11 0.60
C SER A 116 12.20 -4.10 1.76
N LEU A 117 11.46 -5.20 1.56
CA LEU A 117 11.20 -6.21 2.61
C LEU A 117 12.46 -6.95 3.14
N ASP A 118 13.65 -6.66 2.61
CA ASP A 118 14.94 -7.04 3.21
C ASP A 118 15.39 -6.11 4.36
N PHE A 119 14.84 -4.89 4.48
CA PHE A 119 15.19 -3.94 5.54
C PHE A 119 14.47 -4.17 6.87
N THR A 120 13.29 -4.82 6.87
CA THR A 120 12.60 -5.23 8.11
C THR A 120 13.17 -6.56 8.60
N GLY A 121 14.43 -6.47 9.07
CA GLY A 121 15.27 -7.52 9.60
C GLY A 121 14.66 -8.91 9.67
N GLN A 122 15.18 -9.81 8.82
CA GLN A 122 15.28 -11.21 9.18
C GLN A 122 15.99 -11.30 10.54
N ARG A 123 15.21 -11.36 11.62
CA ARG A 123 15.64 -11.98 12.87
C ARG A 123 15.97 -13.41 12.49
N MET A 124 17.23 -13.63 12.15
CA MET A 124 17.82 -14.93 11.86
C MET A 124 17.28 -15.91 12.88
N LYS A 125 16.35 -16.78 12.45
CA LYS A 125 16.01 -17.98 13.20
C LYS A 125 17.26 -18.84 13.12
N LYS A 126 18.17 -18.59 14.06
CA LYS A 126 19.44 -19.30 14.23
C LYS A 126 19.06 -20.77 14.46
N LYS A 127 19.07 -21.56 13.39
CA LYS A 127 18.80 -22.99 13.46
C LYS A 127 19.84 -23.59 14.39
N GLU A 128 19.38 -24.25 15.44
CA GLU A 128 20.24 -25.04 16.29
C GLU A 128 20.82 -26.19 15.46
N LYS A 129 22.14 -26.14 15.26
CA LYS A 129 23.00 -27.31 15.04
C LYS A 129 24.27 -27.05 15.85
N GLY A 130 24.58 -27.96 16.77
CA GLY A 130 25.65 -27.80 17.75
C GLY A 130 26.97 -28.46 17.34
N HIS A 131 28.04 -28.05 18.04
CA HIS A 131 29.44 -28.52 17.97
C HIS A 131 30.13 -28.38 16.59
N ASN A 132 31.42 -28.07 16.44
CA ASN A 132 32.50 -27.51 17.29
C ASN A 132 33.57 -26.99 16.27
N ASP A 133 34.65 -26.25 16.57
CA ASP A 133 35.29 -25.84 17.84
C ASP A 133 36.10 -24.52 17.59
N GLU A 134 37.02 -24.17 18.48
CA GLU A 134 38.17 -23.25 18.34
C GLU A 134 37.96 -21.71 18.42
N GLU A 135 38.54 -21.18 19.49
CA GLU A 135 38.61 -19.80 19.95
C GLU A 135 39.34 -18.85 18.98
N LYS A 136 38.80 -17.64 18.79
CA LYS A 136 39.62 -16.41 18.70
C LYS A 136 38.97 -15.25 19.43
N ASP A 137 39.46 -15.00 20.64
CA ASP A 137 39.22 -13.78 21.39
C ASP A 137 39.68 -12.54 20.60
N ILE A 138 38.75 -11.61 20.31
CA ILE A 138 39.08 -10.20 20.06
C ILE A 138 38.11 -9.33 20.86
N LEU A 139 38.46 -9.18 22.14
CA LEU A 139 38.21 -8.05 23.04
C LEU A 139 37.44 -6.86 22.43
N PHE A 140 36.16 -6.71 22.81
CA PHE A 140 35.43 -5.45 22.62
C PHE A 140 36.08 -4.34 23.45
N LYS A 141 36.93 -3.51 22.82
CA LYS A 141 37.30 -2.21 23.39
C LYS A 141 36.10 -1.27 23.28
N LYS A 142 35.46 -1.06 24.43
CA LYS A 142 34.56 0.06 24.68
C LYS A 142 35.35 1.37 24.52
N SER A 143 35.14 2.09 23.42
CA SER A 143 35.54 3.49 23.28
C SER A 143 34.37 4.37 23.69
N GLU A 144 34.55 5.11 24.78
CA GLU A 144 33.63 6.16 25.21
C GLU A 144 33.84 7.37 24.30
N GLU A 145 32.81 7.71 23.52
CA GLU A 145 32.64 9.02 22.88
C GLU A 145 31.24 9.51 23.26
N ASP A 146 31.14 10.05 24.48
CA ASP A 146 30.00 10.84 24.95
C ASP A 146 30.35 12.32 24.74
N GLU A 147 29.72 12.99 23.76
CA GLU A 147 29.58 14.46 23.76
C GLU A 147 28.45 15.02 22.84
N ASP A 148 27.92 14.26 21.87
CA ASP A 148 26.92 14.78 20.89
C ASP A 148 25.43 14.50 21.17
N LYS A 149 25.08 13.78 22.26
CA LYS A 149 23.68 13.30 22.48
C LYS A 149 22.67 14.41 22.82
N ASP A 150 23.11 15.45 23.52
CA ASP A 150 22.19 16.49 24.02
C ASP A 150 21.72 17.44 22.90
N GLU A 151 22.57 17.73 21.90
CA GLU A 151 22.16 18.46 20.69
C GLU A 151 21.26 17.62 19.78
N GLU A 152 21.55 16.31 19.62
CA GLU A 152 20.73 15.41 18.79
C GLU A 152 19.29 15.29 19.36
N GLU A 153 19.12 15.29 20.68
CA GLU A 153 17.78 15.33 21.31
C GLU A 153 17.08 16.69 21.16
N GLU A 154 17.77 17.83 21.32
CA GLU A 154 17.17 19.17 21.13
C GLU A 154 16.73 19.41 19.68
N ILE A 155 17.54 19.00 18.71
CA ILE A 155 17.24 19.20 17.28
C ILE A 155 16.03 18.35 16.85
N ASN A 156 15.90 17.13 17.37
CA ASN A 156 14.74 16.26 17.11
C ASN A 156 13.46 16.73 17.85
N LYS A 157 13.57 17.46 18.96
CA LYS A 157 12.42 18.04 19.67
C LYS A 157 11.81 19.28 18.98
N ARG A 158 12.50 19.87 17.99
CA ARG A 158 12.13 21.16 17.34
C ARG A 158 11.57 21.05 15.91
N LYS A 159 11.40 19.85 15.35
CA LYS A 159 10.98 19.66 13.94
C LYS A 159 9.63 18.97 13.84
N ASP A 160 8.71 19.64 13.17
CA ASP A 160 7.29 19.28 13.10
C ASP A 160 7.04 18.45 11.82
N HIS A 161 7.47 17.18 11.82
CA HIS A 161 7.42 16.30 10.64
C HIS A 161 6.03 15.69 10.40
N ASN A 162 5.44 15.92 9.23
CA ASN A 162 4.34 15.08 8.72
C ASN A 162 4.91 13.96 7.86
N PHE A 163 4.64 12.71 8.22
CA PHE A 163 5.00 11.54 7.42
C PHE A 163 3.81 11.09 6.58
N THR A 164 4.00 10.90 5.28
CA THR A 164 2.99 10.37 4.37
C THR A 164 3.57 9.21 3.55
N THR A 165 2.90 8.06 3.53
CA THR A 165 3.29 6.90 2.70
C THR A 165 2.15 6.46 1.77
N ASN A 166 2.51 5.95 0.59
CA ASN A 166 1.62 5.76 -0.56
C ASN A 166 1.02 4.34 -0.74
N PHE A 167 1.40 3.37 0.11
CA PHE A 167 1.06 1.96 -0.07
C PHE A 167 0.65 1.28 1.24
N VAL A 168 -0.36 0.39 1.18
CA VAL A 168 -0.81 -0.47 2.30
C VAL A 168 -0.39 -1.93 2.09
N ASP A 169 -0.45 -2.42 0.85
CA ASP A 169 -0.64 -3.85 0.58
C ASP A 169 0.56 -4.74 0.94
N LYS A 170 1.75 -4.17 1.21
CA LYS A 170 2.93 -4.90 1.68
C LYS A 170 3.64 -4.27 2.89
N LEU A 171 3.02 -3.29 3.57
CA LEU A 171 3.63 -2.73 4.78
C LEU A 171 3.57 -3.72 5.95
N ASP A 172 4.69 -3.88 6.65
CA ASP A 172 4.73 -4.60 7.94
C ASP A 172 3.68 -3.98 8.90
N PRO A 173 2.82 -4.79 9.56
CA PRO A 173 1.90 -4.35 10.61
C PRO A 173 2.54 -3.54 11.76
N ALA A 174 3.86 -3.51 11.87
CA ALA A 174 4.64 -2.64 12.74
C ALA A 174 4.75 -1.19 12.24
N LEU A 175 4.73 -0.95 10.92
CA LEU A 175 4.84 0.38 10.32
C LEU A 175 3.51 1.15 10.43
N ILE A 176 2.37 0.47 10.29
CA ILE A 176 1.01 1.06 10.35
C ILE A 176 0.46 1.25 11.77
N ARG A 177 1.30 1.15 12.82
CA ARG A 177 0.83 1.33 14.21
C ARG A 177 0.62 2.80 14.55
N ARG A 178 -0.38 3.08 15.41
CA ARG A 178 -0.63 4.42 15.98
C ARG A 178 0.66 5.02 16.55
N GLY A 179 0.93 6.29 16.27
CA GLY A 179 2.20 6.98 16.54
C GLY A 179 3.25 6.86 15.42
N ARG A 180 2.98 6.06 14.39
CA ARG A 180 3.72 6.02 13.10
C ARG A 180 2.81 6.41 11.94
N MET A 181 1.68 5.71 11.81
CA MET A 181 0.56 6.07 10.95
C MET A 181 -0.66 6.25 11.85
N ASP A 182 -1.24 7.45 11.86
CA ASP A 182 -2.33 7.80 12.76
C ASP A 182 -3.67 7.98 12.04
N MET A 183 -3.63 8.32 10.75
CA MET A 183 -4.78 8.55 9.89
C MET A 183 -4.60 7.72 8.61
N HIS A 184 -5.61 6.93 8.25
CA HIS A 184 -5.59 6.08 7.06
C HIS A 184 -6.60 6.62 6.04
N ILE A 185 -6.13 6.90 4.82
CA ILE A 185 -6.88 7.58 3.76
C ILE A 185 -6.97 6.65 2.56
N GLU A 186 -8.14 6.05 2.38
CA GLU A 186 -8.44 5.20 1.23
C GLU A 186 -8.94 6.03 0.04
N MET A 187 -8.15 6.05 -1.02
CA MET A 187 -8.45 6.61 -2.33
C MET A 187 -9.06 5.51 -3.23
N SER A 188 -10.38 5.33 -3.15
CA SER A 188 -11.12 4.27 -3.86
C SER A 188 -11.36 4.56 -5.34
N TYR A 189 -12.04 3.63 -6.03
CA TYR A 189 -12.65 3.87 -7.34
C TYR A 189 -13.68 5.02 -7.31
N CYS A 190 -14.02 5.52 -8.50
CA CYS A 190 -14.92 6.63 -8.69
C CYS A 190 -16.37 6.25 -8.34
N SER A 191 -16.92 6.86 -7.30
CA SER A 191 -18.36 6.79 -6.99
C SER A 191 -19.15 7.80 -7.81
N TYR A 192 -20.48 7.75 -7.73
CA TYR A 192 -21.33 8.79 -8.33
C TYR A 192 -21.10 10.20 -7.73
N GLN A 193 -20.77 10.31 -6.44
CA GLN A 193 -20.45 11.61 -5.83
C GLN A 193 -19.11 12.15 -6.37
N VAL A 194 -18.10 11.29 -6.46
CA VAL A 194 -16.79 11.60 -7.05
C VAL A 194 -16.94 12.00 -8.53
N PHE A 195 -17.77 11.28 -9.28
CA PHE A 195 -18.12 11.62 -10.66
C PHE A 195 -18.74 13.02 -10.78
N LYS A 196 -19.71 13.40 -9.94
CA LYS A 196 -20.30 14.76 -10.02
C LYS A 196 -19.28 15.88 -9.78
N MET A 197 -18.30 15.66 -8.88
CA MET A 197 -17.18 16.59 -8.74
C MET A 197 -16.30 16.66 -10.00
N LEU A 198 -16.04 15.52 -10.66
CA LEU A 198 -15.32 15.50 -11.94
C LEU A 198 -16.12 16.18 -13.05
N ALA A 199 -17.41 15.91 -13.20
CA ALA A 199 -18.28 16.57 -14.18
C ALA A 199 -18.31 18.09 -13.98
N LYS A 200 -18.40 18.57 -12.74
CA LYS A 200 -18.27 19.99 -12.43
C LYS A 200 -16.88 20.55 -12.76
N ASN A 201 -15.80 19.85 -12.40
CA ASN A 201 -14.43 20.34 -12.60
C ASN A 201 -13.98 20.37 -14.07
N TYR A 202 -14.47 19.43 -14.90
CA TYR A 202 -14.03 19.26 -16.29
C TYR A 202 -15.01 19.81 -17.33
N LEU A 203 -16.31 19.83 -17.02
CA LEU A 203 -17.37 20.24 -17.96
C LEU A 203 -18.24 21.41 -17.44
N ASP A 204 -18.03 21.88 -16.21
CA ASP A 204 -18.84 22.90 -15.52
C ASP A 204 -20.34 22.52 -15.40
N VAL A 205 -20.63 21.23 -15.23
CA VAL A 205 -22.00 20.69 -15.12
C VAL A 205 -22.23 19.98 -13.79
N GLU A 206 -23.28 20.40 -13.08
CA GLU A 206 -23.69 19.82 -11.79
C GLU A 206 -24.73 18.69 -11.91
N SER A 207 -25.53 18.69 -12.98
CA SER A 207 -26.63 17.74 -13.21
C SER A 207 -26.95 17.57 -14.70
N HIS A 208 -27.33 16.35 -15.11
CA HIS A 208 -27.93 16.08 -16.42
C HIS A 208 -29.00 15.00 -16.27
N ASP A 209 -30.26 15.36 -16.50
CA ASP A 209 -31.43 14.54 -16.15
C ASP A 209 -31.42 13.15 -16.81
N ASP A 210 -31.10 13.05 -18.10
CA ASP A 210 -31.10 11.76 -18.81
C ASP A 210 -29.83 10.92 -18.59
N LEU A 211 -28.64 11.53 -18.55
CA LEU A 211 -27.36 10.81 -18.63
C LEU A 211 -26.73 10.49 -17.26
N PHE A 212 -26.91 11.35 -16.25
CA PHE A 212 -26.30 11.11 -14.94
C PHE A 212 -26.90 9.88 -14.22
N PRO A 213 -28.21 9.58 -14.29
CA PRO A 213 -28.76 8.34 -13.71
C PRO A 213 -28.21 7.06 -14.38
N ILE A 214 -27.85 7.12 -15.66
CA ILE A 214 -27.19 6.01 -16.37
C ILE A 214 -25.78 5.79 -15.79
N ILE A 215 -25.03 6.87 -15.55
CA ILE A 215 -23.69 6.81 -14.95
C ILE A 215 -23.74 6.36 -13.49
N GLU A 216 -24.68 6.85 -12.69
CA GLU A 216 -24.89 6.40 -11.30
C GLU A 216 -25.08 4.89 -11.23
N LYS A 217 -25.96 4.35 -12.10
CA LYS A 217 -26.20 2.91 -12.21
C LYS A 217 -24.95 2.14 -12.66
N LEU A 218 -24.24 2.63 -13.68
CA LEU A 218 -23.04 1.95 -14.20
C LEU A 218 -21.88 1.94 -13.20
N LEU A 219 -21.61 3.05 -12.51
CA LEU A 219 -20.60 3.11 -11.44
C LEU A 219 -20.96 2.25 -10.23
N GLY A 220 -22.26 2.05 -9.96
CA GLY A 220 -22.73 1.07 -8.95
C GLY A 220 -22.51 -0.40 -9.34
N GLU A 221 -22.19 -0.69 -10.61
CA GLU A 221 -22.03 -2.05 -11.14
C GLU A 221 -20.63 -2.34 -11.69
N THR A 222 -19.69 -1.38 -11.70
CA THR A 222 -18.40 -1.48 -12.40
C THR A 222 -17.38 -0.51 -11.81
N ASN A 223 -16.16 -0.98 -11.57
CA ASN A 223 -15.09 -0.13 -11.08
C ASN A 223 -14.43 0.67 -12.22
N MET A 224 -14.18 1.95 -11.98
CA MET A 224 -13.38 2.82 -12.84
C MET A 224 -12.63 3.84 -11.98
N THR A 225 -11.38 4.16 -12.32
CA THR A 225 -10.60 5.11 -11.49
C THR A 225 -11.03 6.56 -11.78
N PRO A 226 -10.90 7.48 -10.81
CA PRO A 226 -11.08 8.91 -11.05
C PRO A 226 -10.27 9.45 -12.25
N ALA A 227 -9.06 8.94 -12.49
CA ALA A 227 -8.27 9.29 -13.68
C ALA A 227 -8.91 8.80 -14.98
N ASP A 228 -9.38 7.56 -15.05
CA ASP A 228 -10.07 7.03 -16.24
C ASP A 228 -11.39 7.77 -16.50
N VAL A 229 -12.13 8.13 -15.45
CA VAL A 229 -13.35 8.95 -15.56
C VAL A 229 -13.01 10.35 -16.10
N ALA A 230 -11.98 11.00 -15.56
CA ALA A 230 -11.51 12.30 -16.04
C ALA A 230 -11.08 12.26 -17.51
N GLU A 231 -10.35 11.22 -17.95
CA GLU A 231 -9.92 11.03 -19.34
C GLU A 231 -11.11 10.93 -20.32
N ASN A 232 -12.24 10.36 -19.88
CA ASN A 232 -13.44 10.32 -20.71
C ASN A 232 -14.26 11.62 -20.69
N LEU A 233 -14.11 12.43 -19.63
CA LEU A 233 -14.78 13.74 -19.49
C LEU A 233 -13.97 14.90 -20.09
N MET A 234 -12.68 14.74 -20.37
CA MET A 234 -11.88 15.76 -21.05
C MET A 234 -12.29 15.85 -22.54
N PRO A 235 -12.69 17.04 -23.04
CA PRO A 235 -12.97 17.24 -24.45
C PRO A 235 -11.73 16.99 -25.31
N LYS A 236 -11.85 16.13 -26.33
CA LYS A 236 -10.73 15.75 -27.21
C LYS A 236 -10.55 16.74 -28.36
N THR A 237 -11.56 17.54 -28.63
CA THR A 237 -11.55 18.64 -29.61
C THR A 237 -12.23 19.88 -29.04
N ILE A 238 -11.92 21.05 -29.59
CA ILE A 238 -12.43 22.36 -29.13
C ILE A 238 -13.96 22.49 -29.30
N ILE A 239 -14.58 21.62 -30.10
CA ILE A 239 -15.99 21.68 -30.52
C ILE A 239 -16.82 20.53 -29.87
N GLU A 240 -16.20 19.64 -29.08
CA GLU A 240 -16.92 18.60 -28.36
C GLU A 240 -17.80 19.20 -27.27
N ASP A 241 -19.07 18.79 -27.26
CA ASP A 241 -20.04 19.20 -26.26
C ASP A 241 -20.03 18.28 -25.03
N VAL A 242 -20.65 18.76 -23.96
CA VAL A 242 -20.85 18.01 -22.71
C VAL A 242 -21.50 16.66 -22.99
N GLU A 243 -22.51 16.63 -23.87
CA GLU A 243 -23.27 15.41 -24.16
C GLU A 243 -22.39 14.33 -24.80
N THR A 244 -21.49 14.69 -25.71
CA THR A 244 -20.51 13.77 -26.30
C THR A 244 -19.52 13.25 -25.26
N CYS A 245 -19.00 14.12 -24.38
CA CYS A 245 -18.06 13.71 -23.32
C CYS A 245 -18.72 12.73 -22.33
N VAL A 246 -19.95 13.01 -21.91
CA VAL A 246 -20.73 12.14 -21.01
C VAL A 246 -21.11 10.81 -21.69
N LYS A 247 -21.44 10.81 -22.98
CA LYS A 247 -21.68 9.58 -23.78
C LYS A 247 -20.42 8.73 -23.93
N ASN A 248 -19.25 9.34 -24.12
CA ASN A 248 -17.96 8.64 -24.17
C ASN A 248 -17.71 7.87 -22.85
N LEU A 249 -17.95 8.52 -21.70
CA LEU A 249 -17.85 7.87 -20.38
C LEU A 249 -18.82 6.69 -20.23
N ILE A 250 -20.09 6.84 -20.64
CA ILE A 250 -21.09 5.75 -20.61
C ILE A 250 -20.60 4.56 -21.45
N GLN A 251 -20.10 4.80 -22.67
CA GLN A 251 -19.57 3.75 -23.53
C GLN A 251 -18.35 3.04 -22.90
N SER A 252 -17.42 3.79 -22.31
CA SER A 252 -16.25 3.23 -21.62
C SER A 252 -16.63 2.41 -20.39
N LEU A 253 -17.61 2.86 -19.61
CA LEU A 253 -18.16 2.11 -18.47
C LEU A 253 -18.83 0.80 -18.93
N GLU A 254 -19.64 0.83 -19.99
CA GLU A 254 -20.22 -0.40 -20.56
C GLU A 254 -19.18 -1.40 -21.05
N ILE A 255 -18.10 -0.92 -21.67
CA ILE A 255 -16.99 -1.76 -22.12
C ILE A 255 -16.26 -2.38 -20.92
N SER A 256 -15.98 -1.59 -19.88
CA SER A 256 -15.36 -2.09 -18.65
C SER A 256 -16.24 -3.16 -17.98
N LYS A 257 -17.54 -2.90 -17.86
CA LYS A 257 -18.55 -3.83 -17.31
C LYS A 257 -18.62 -5.16 -18.06
N LYS A 258 -18.49 -5.14 -19.39
CA LYS A 258 -18.45 -6.34 -20.23
C LYS A 258 -17.17 -7.13 -19.98
N LYS A 259 -16.00 -6.45 -19.92
CA LYS A 259 -14.70 -7.07 -19.60
C LYS A 259 -14.67 -7.69 -18.20
N GLU A 260 -15.11 -6.98 -17.16
CA GLU A 260 -15.17 -7.51 -15.79
C GLU A 260 -16.02 -8.79 -15.71
N LYS A 261 -17.16 -8.84 -16.41
CA LYS A 261 -18.01 -10.03 -16.47
C LYS A 261 -17.37 -11.19 -17.22
N GLU A 262 -16.63 -10.94 -18.29
CA GLU A 262 -15.87 -11.98 -19.00
C GLU A 262 -14.71 -12.52 -18.17
N ASP A 263 -13.96 -11.64 -17.50
CA ASP A 263 -12.82 -12.04 -16.69
C ASP A 263 -13.25 -12.72 -15.38
N ALA A 264 -14.41 -12.37 -14.83
CA ALA A 264 -15.05 -13.13 -13.77
C ALA A 264 -15.39 -14.56 -14.22
N LYS A 265 -16.01 -14.74 -15.41
CA LYS A 265 -16.26 -16.08 -15.98
C LYS A 265 -14.98 -16.88 -16.17
N LYS A 266 -13.96 -16.30 -16.81
CA LYS A 266 -12.64 -16.94 -17.02
C LYS A 266 -11.96 -17.32 -15.70
N LYS A 267 -12.12 -16.51 -14.64
CA LYS A 267 -11.60 -16.84 -13.29
C LYS A 267 -12.35 -18.02 -12.67
N THR A 268 -13.68 -18.06 -12.76
CA THR A 268 -14.50 -19.17 -12.26
C THR A 268 -14.21 -20.47 -13.00
N GLU A 269 -14.13 -20.44 -14.34
CA GLU A 269 -13.76 -21.59 -15.18
C GLU A 269 -12.35 -22.11 -14.82
N LYS A 270 -11.37 -21.22 -14.65
CA LYS A 270 -10.02 -21.61 -14.21
C LYS A 270 -10.00 -22.17 -12.79
N ALA A 271 -10.83 -21.66 -11.88
CA ALA A 271 -10.93 -22.17 -10.51
C ALA A 271 -11.56 -23.58 -10.47
N GLN A 272 -12.61 -23.82 -11.28
CA GLN A 272 -13.22 -25.13 -11.45
C GLN A 272 -12.23 -26.13 -12.07
N LEU A 273 -11.58 -25.78 -13.18
CA LEU A 273 -10.54 -26.61 -13.81
C LEU A 273 -9.36 -26.93 -12.89
N LYS A 274 -9.05 -26.04 -11.94
CA LYS A 274 -8.04 -26.33 -10.91
C LYS A 274 -8.59 -27.29 -9.85
N ALA A 275 -9.77 -27.02 -9.29
CA ALA A 275 -10.39 -27.88 -8.27
C ALA A 275 -10.65 -29.31 -8.78
N ASP A 276 -11.00 -29.47 -10.05
CA ASP A 276 -11.21 -30.80 -10.66
C ASP A 276 -9.89 -31.55 -10.86
N LYS A 277 -8.79 -30.84 -11.18
CA LYS A 277 -7.44 -31.43 -11.22
C LYS A 277 -6.92 -31.81 -9.84
N ASP A 278 -7.10 -30.92 -8.85
CA ASP A 278 -6.68 -31.17 -7.47
C ASP A 278 -7.43 -32.41 -6.91
N LYS A 279 -8.72 -32.59 -7.25
CA LYS A 279 -9.49 -33.82 -6.94
C LYS A 279 -8.99 -35.06 -7.68
N GLN A 280 -8.65 -34.97 -8.96
CA GLN A 280 -8.13 -36.10 -9.72
C GLN A 280 -6.75 -36.54 -9.21
N GLN A 281 -5.92 -35.62 -8.73
CA GLN A 281 -4.64 -35.96 -8.10
C GLN A 281 -4.85 -36.66 -6.75
N LEU A 282 -5.75 -36.16 -5.89
CA LEU A 282 -6.09 -36.81 -4.62
C LEU A 282 -6.59 -38.25 -4.85
N ALA A 283 -7.52 -38.45 -5.79
CA ALA A 283 -8.02 -39.79 -6.12
C ALA A 283 -6.91 -40.75 -6.61
N GLN A 284 -5.94 -40.26 -7.40
CA GLN A 284 -4.78 -41.05 -7.84
C GLN A 284 -3.71 -41.26 -6.76
N GLU A 285 -3.73 -40.49 -5.68
CA GLU A 285 -2.89 -40.73 -4.50
C GLU A 285 -3.55 -41.75 -3.58
N ASP A 286 -4.87 -41.64 -3.34
CA ASP A 286 -5.65 -42.62 -2.57
C ASP A 286 -5.60 -44.03 -3.20
N GLU A 287 -5.84 -44.15 -4.51
CA GLU A 287 -5.82 -45.42 -5.26
C GLU A 287 -4.44 -46.13 -5.19
N LYS A 288 -3.34 -45.35 -5.16
CA LYS A 288 -1.98 -45.88 -4.96
C LYS A 288 -1.67 -46.27 -3.53
N VAL A 289 -2.33 -45.64 -2.55
CA VAL A 289 -2.20 -46.03 -1.14
C VAL A 289 -2.93 -47.36 -0.93
N GLU A 290 -4.12 -47.54 -1.52
CA GLU A 290 -4.84 -48.82 -1.48
C GLU A 290 -4.03 -49.97 -2.13
N GLU A 291 -3.53 -49.80 -3.37
CA GLU A 291 -2.64 -50.79 -4.01
C GLU A 291 -1.40 -51.11 -3.14
N ALA A 292 -0.79 -50.10 -2.51
CA ALA A 292 0.38 -50.30 -1.65
C ALA A 292 0.05 -51.03 -0.35
N THR A 293 -1.16 -50.88 0.19
CA THR A 293 -1.62 -51.66 1.35
C THR A 293 -1.94 -53.11 0.99
N GLU A 294 -2.62 -53.39 -0.12
CA GLU A 294 -2.90 -54.77 -0.55
C GLU A 294 -1.60 -55.55 -0.79
N ILE A 295 -0.62 -54.95 -1.49
CA ILE A 295 0.71 -55.54 -1.72
C ILE A 295 1.49 -55.76 -0.41
N PHE A 296 1.19 -54.99 0.65
CA PHE A 296 1.81 -55.18 1.97
C PHE A 296 1.13 -56.31 2.74
N GLU A 297 -0.19 -56.42 2.68
CA GLU A 297 -0.96 -57.49 3.33
C GLU A 297 -0.65 -58.86 2.71
N GLU A 298 -0.64 -59.00 1.38
CA GLU A 298 -0.22 -60.24 0.69
C GLU A 298 1.17 -60.70 1.15
N LYS A 299 2.14 -59.78 1.27
CA LYS A 299 3.51 -60.11 1.72
C LYS A 299 3.60 -60.50 3.18
N VAL A 300 2.67 -60.05 4.02
CA VAL A 300 2.59 -60.46 5.43
C VAL A 300 1.98 -61.86 5.51
N GLU A 301 0.97 -62.18 4.70
CA GLU A 301 0.43 -63.53 4.58
C GLU A 301 1.47 -64.52 4.02
N GLU A 302 2.09 -64.24 2.88
CA GLU A 302 3.19 -65.06 2.30
C GLU A 302 4.31 -65.32 3.31
N ALA A 303 4.69 -64.30 4.09
CA ALA A 303 5.70 -64.46 5.13
C ALA A 303 5.21 -65.38 6.26
N SER A 304 3.94 -65.26 6.68
CA SER A 304 3.36 -66.06 7.75
C SER A 304 3.23 -67.54 7.39
N GLU A 305 2.75 -67.86 6.18
CA GLU A 305 2.63 -69.24 5.69
C GLU A 305 3.99 -69.92 5.63
N LYS A 306 5.01 -69.18 5.19
CA LYS A 306 6.39 -69.67 5.13
C LYS A 306 6.99 -69.96 6.51
N TYR A 307 6.63 -69.15 7.52
CA TYR A 307 7.01 -69.42 8.92
C TYR A 307 6.29 -70.64 9.51
N GLU A 308 5.07 -70.98 9.06
CA GLU A 308 4.38 -72.20 9.47
C GLU A 308 4.93 -73.46 8.76
N GLU A 309 5.25 -73.39 7.47
CA GLU A 309 5.91 -74.49 6.74
C GLU A 309 7.29 -74.83 7.34
N ASP A 310 8.12 -73.83 7.64
CA ASP A 310 9.44 -74.01 8.25
C ASP A 310 9.36 -74.64 9.67
N PHE A 311 8.22 -74.53 10.36
CA PHE A 311 8.01 -75.10 11.71
C PHE A 311 7.49 -76.55 11.69
N LEU A 312 6.96 -77.04 10.56
CA LEU A 312 6.46 -78.42 10.42
C LEU A 312 7.55 -79.47 10.08
N ILE A 313 8.81 -79.05 9.91
CA ILE A 313 9.92 -79.88 9.41
C ILE A 313 10.87 -80.36 10.55
N ILE A 314 10.53 -80.09 11.82
CA ILE A 314 11.32 -80.49 13.03
C ILE A 314 10.61 -81.59 13.83
#